data_AF-A0A365UD75-F1
#
_entry.id   AF-A0A365UD75-F1
#
_cell.length_a   1.000
_cell.length_b   1.000
_cell.length_c   1.000
_cell.angle_alpha   90.00
_cell.angle_beta   90.00
_cell.angle_gamma   90.00
#
_symmetry.space_group_name_H-M   'P 1'
#
loop_
_entity.id
_entity.type
_entity.pdbx_description
1 polymer ?
#
loop_
_entity_poly.entity_id
_entity_poly.type
_entity_poly.pdbx_seq_one_letter_code
_entity_poly.pdbx_strand_id
1 'polypeptide(L)'
;MAAGVAALAGLAVAQEDDVFDFVPDGGRTILERMQSDGIPDGLAAAIRAEAAPAEDWKPRLEEAGLDQWDAATLAEYLEAYAPMDPAGDLPRDGRDLALALCQSCHIITVTVTQDRTREAWLGTFNSPSHVEIDMTETERNLLADYLVLNAGIPFDQIPPELRAGGASY
;
A
#
# COMPACT_ATOMS: atom_id res chain seq x y z
N MET A 1 3.59 -6.69 -47.20
CA MET A 1 3.65 -7.22 -45.83
C MET A 1 4.35 -6.16 -44.99
N ALA A 2 3.67 -5.59 -44.00
CA ALA A 2 4.26 -4.65 -43.05
C ALA A 2 3.74 -5.00 -41.65
N ALA A 3 4.48 -5.84 -40.94
CA ALA A 3 4.51 -5.88 -39.49
C ALA A 3 5.60 -4.88 -39.07
N GLY A 4 5.52 -4.09 -38.02
CA GLY A 4 4.65 -4.07 -36.85
C GLY A 4 5.49 -3.36 -35.78
N VAL A 5 4.99 -2.28 -35.18
CA VAL A 5 5.66 -1.64 -34.03
C VAL A 5 4.58 -1.01 -33.16
N ALA A 6 4.28 -1.64 -32.03
CA ALA A 6 3.65 -0.99 -30.86
C ALA A 6 3.65 -1.97 -29.68
N ALA A 7 4.77 -2.11 -28.96
CA ALA A 7 4.82 -2.86 -27.70
C ALA A 7 5.93 -2.34 -26.74
N LEU A 8 6.17 -1.01 -26.72
CA LEU A 8 7.22 -0.42 -25.87
C LEU A 8 6.70 0.31 -24.63
N ALA A 9 5.38 0.46 -24.48
CA ALA A 9 4.80 1.17 -23.32
C ALA A 9 4.66 0.28 -22.06
N GLY A 10 4.56 -1.04 -22.21
CA GLY A 10 4.36 -1.95 -21.07
C GLY A 10 5.63 -2.35 -20.30
N LEU A 11 6.81 -2.15 -20.89
CA LEU A 11 8.09 -2.56 -20.27
C LEU A 11 8.58 -1.55 -19.22
N ALA A 12 8.18 -0.28 -19.29
CA ALA A 12 8.67 0.73 -18.35
C ALA A 12 8.02 0.63 -16.97
N VAL A 13 6.73 0.28 -16.89
CA VAL A 13 5.99 0.18 -15.62
C VAL A 13 6.46 -1.04 -14.81
N ALA A 14 6.65 -2.19 -15.47
CA ALA A 14 7.13 -3.41 -14.82
C ALA A 14 8.57 -3.32 -14.29
N GLN A 15 9.38 -2.37 -14.77
CA GLN A 15 10.75 -2.15 -14.28
C GLN A 15 10.82 -1.25 -13.05
N GLU A 16 9.80 -0.40 -12.80
CA GLU A 16 9.73 0.42 -11.59
C GLU A 16 9.29 -0.42 -10.38
N ASP A 17 8.39 -1.39 -10.57
CA ASP A 17 7.96 -2.31 -9.50
C ASP A 17 9.15 -3.09 -8.91
N ASP A 18 10.00 -3.69 -9.76
CA ASP A 18 11.19 -4.45 -9.34
C ASP A 18 12.14 -3.64 -8.42
N VAL A 19 12.23 -2.32 -8.62
CA VAL A 19 13.08 -1.44 -7.80
C VAL A 19 12.49 -1.22 -6.40
N PHE A 20 11.16 -1.27 -6.24
CA PHE A 20 10.46 -0.98 -5.00
C PHE A 20 9.76 -2.21 -4.38
N ASP A 21 10.09 -3.42 -4.82
CA ASP A 21 9.59 -4.68 -4.27
C ASP A 21 9.96 -4.89 -2.79
N PHE A 22 10.94 -4.16 -2.26
CA PHE A 22 11.25 -4.16 -0.83
C PHE A 22 10.23 -3.37 0.02
N VAL A 23 9.39 -2.53 -0.60
CA VAL A 23 8.28 -1.84 0.08
C VAL A 23 7.08 -2.78 0.08
N PRO A 24 6.58 -3.23 1.26
CA PRO A 24 5.54 -4.24 1.33
C PRO A 24 4.28 -3.89 0.55
N ASP A 25 3.61 -4.89 0.01
CA ASP A 25 2.35 -4.74 -0.71
C ASP A 25 1.32 -3.96 0.12
N GLY A 26 0.55 -3.10 -0.56
CA GLY A 26 -0.60 -2.44 0.05
C GLY A 26 -1.89 -3.24 -0.17
N GLY A 27 -2.97 -2.80 0.49
CA GLY A 27 -4.25 -3.51 0.48
C GLY A 27 -4.87 -3.67 -0.92
N ARG A 28 -4.68 -2.73 -1.85
CA ARG A 28 -5.17 -2.88 -3.23
C ARG A 28 -4.43 -4.03 -3.91
N THR A 29 -3.10 -4.04 -3.81
CA THR A 29 -2.25 -5.09 -4.40
C THR A 29 -2.60 -6.47 -3.84
N ILE A 30 -2.81 -6.57 -2.52
CA ILE A 30 -3.24 -7.80 -1.85
C ILE A 30 -4.62 -8.25 -2.35
N LEU A 31 -5.57 -7.33 -2.48
CA LEU A 31 -6.92 -7.64 -2.97
C LEU A 31 -6.91 -8.11 -4.42
N GLU A 32 -6.11 -7.48 -5.29
CA GLU A 32 -5.93 -7.89 -6.70
C GLU A 32 -5.30 -9.29 -6.81
N ARG A 33 -4.34 -9.61 -5.93
CA ARG A 33 -3.78 -10.97 -5.81
C ARG A 33 -4.86 -11.97 -5.41
N MET A 34 -5.66 -11.67 -4.38
CA MET A 34 -6.77 -12.54 -3.98
C MET A 34 -7.81 -12.73 -5.11
N GLN A 35 -8.07 -11.71 -5.93
CA GLN A 35 -8.94 -11.86 -7.11
C GLN A 35 -8.38 -12.84 -8.13
N SER A 36 -7.07 -12.76 -8.37
CA SER A 36 -6.38 -13.64 -9.30
C SER A 36 -6.40 -15.10 -8.82
N ASP A 37 -6.29 -15.31 -7.52
CA ASP A 37 -6.35 -16.63 -6.89
C ASP A 37 -7.79 -17.14 -6.68
N GLY A 38 -8.76 -16.23 -6.68
CA GLY A 38 -10.18 -16.48 -6.48
C GLY A 38 -10.64 -16.15 -5.06
N ILE A 39 -11.26 -14.97 -4.87
CA ILE A 39 -11.85 -14.57 -3.59
C ILE A 39 -13.02 -15.51 -3.24
N PRO A 40 -13.09 -16.05 -2.01
CA PRO A 40 -14.26 -16.80 -1.56
C PRO A 40 -15.56 -15.99 -1.71
N ASP A 41 -16.63 -16.58 -2.27
CA ASP A 41 -17.89 -15.89 -2.57
C ASP A 41 -18.47 -15.12 -1.37
N GLY A 42 -18.39 -15.70 -0.17
CA GLY A 42 -18.86 -15.06 1.06
C GLY A 42 -18.08 -13.80 1.41
N LEU A 43 -16.76 -13.80 1.22
CA LEU A 43 -15.91 -12.64 1.44
C LEU A 43 -16.16 -11.57 0.39
N ALA A 44 -16.25 -11.95 -0.89
CA ALA A 44 -16.55 -11.00 -1.97
C ALA A 44 -17.94 -10.35 -1.79
N ALA A 45 -18.92 -11.09 -1.27
CA ALA A 45 -20.23 -10.54 -0.91
C ALA A 45 -20.14 -9.58 0.28
N ALA A 46 -19.38 -9.92 1.32
CA ALA A 46 -19.18 -9.06 2.48
C ALA A 46 -18.51 -7.72 2.09
N ILE A 47 -17.42 -7.75 1.32
CA ILE A 47 -16.72 -6.54 0.85
C ILE A 47 -17.67 -5.59 0.10
N ARG A 48 -18.64 -6.14 -0.66
CA ARG A 48 -19.64 -5.35 -1.39
C ARG A 48 -20.74 -4.75 -0.53
N ALA A 49 -20.99 -5.29 0.65
CA ALA A 49 -22.21 -5.00 1.41
C ALA A 49 -21.96 -4.39 2.79
N GLU A 50 -20.76 -4.55 3.34
CA GLU A 50 -20.46 -4.24 4.73
C GLU A 50 -19.41 -3.11 4.82
N ALA A 51 -19.66 -2.16 5.71
CA ALA A 51 -18.62 -1.34 6.32
C ALA A 51 -18.34 -1.95 7.70
N ALA A 52 -17.09 -2.31 7.96
CA ALA A 52 -16.65 -2.90 9.21
C ALA A 52 -15.23 -2.40 9.55
N PRO A 53 -14.88 -2.34 10.83
CA PRO A 53 -13.53 -1.93 11.24
C PRO A 53 -12.51 -3.03 10.90
N ALA A 54 -11.24 -2.67 10.84
CA ALA A 54 -10.15 -3.57 10.46
C ALA A 54 -10.06 -4.80 11.36
N GLU A 55 -10.33 -4.67 12.67
CA GLU A 55 -10.36 -5.80 13.59
C GLU A 55 -11.41 -6.88 13.25
N ASP A 56 -12.49 -6.49 12.56
CA ASP A 56 -13.55 -7.40 12.14
C ASP A 56 -13.26 -8.02 10.76
N TRP A 57 -12.52 -7.30 9.90
CA TRP A 57 -12.09 -7.80 8.60
C TRP A 57 -10.97 -8.83 8.73
N LYS A 58 -9.95 -8.53 9.55
CA LYS A 58 -8.74 -9.34 9.67
C LYS A 58 -9.00 -10.85 9.86
N PRO A 59 -9.81 -11.32 10.82
CA PRO A 59 -10.03 -12.76 10.99
C PRO A 59 -10.69 -13.41 9.76
N ARG A 60 -11.59 -12.70 9.05
CA ARG A 60 -12.22 -13.21 7.82
C ARG A 60 -11.21 -13.38 6.69
N LEU A 61 -10.24 -12.48 6.62
CA LEU A 61 -9.15 -12.51 5.64
C LEU A 61 -8.14 -13.63 5.93
N GLU A 62 -7.83 -13.86 7.20
CA GLU A 62 -7.02 -15.01 7.63
C GLU A 62 -7.72 -16.35 7.33
N GLU A 63 -9.04 -16.44 7.59
CA GLU A 63 -9.86 -17.60 7.22
C GLU A 63 -9.93 -17.81 5.69
N ALA A 64 -9.82 -16.73 4.91
CA ALA A 64 -9.72 -16.77 3.45
C ALA A 64 -8.32 -17.15 2.94
N GLY A 65 -7.35 -17.39 3.83
CA GLY A 65 -6.04 -17.93 3.50
C GLY A 65 -4.91 -16.91 3.40
N LEU A 66 -5.16 -15.63 3.72
CA LEU A 66 -4.08 -14.65 3.87
C LEU A 66 -3.29 -14.92 5.15
N ASP A 67 -2.00 -14.61 5.12
CA ASP A 67 -1.22 -14.58 6.35
C ASP A 67 -1.59 -13.38 7.23
N GLN A 68 -1.13 -13.39 8.48
CA GLN A 68 -1.49 -12.38 9.49
C GLN A 68 -1.15 -10.93 9.08
N TRP A 69 -0.15 -10.75 8.21
CA TRP A 69 0.39 -9.45 7.82
C TRP A 69 -0.39 -8.90 6.63
N ASP A 70 -0.58 -9.72 5.60
CA ASP A 70 -1.43 -9.41 4.47
C ASP A 70 -2.88 -9.16 4.92
N ALA A 71 -3.39 -10.00 5.83
CA ALA A 71 -4.73 -9.83 6.38
C ALA A 71 -4.88 -8.52 7.17
N ALA A 72 -3.87 -8.11 7.94
CA ALA A 72 -3.89 -6.83 8.63
C ALA A 72 -3.85 -5.65 7.66
N THR A 73 -2.97 -5.70 6.65
CA THR A 73 -2.82 -4.61 5.67
C THR A 73 -4.06 -4.46 4.80
N LEU A 74 -4.66 -5.57 4.34
CA LEU A 74 -5.92 -5.51 3.59
C LEU A 74 -7.10 -5.12 4.48
N ALA A 75 -7.11 -5.47 5.77
CA ALA A 75 -8.17 -5.06 6.69
C ALA A 75 -8.26 -3.52 6.84
N GLU A 76 -7.12 -2.84 7.00
CA GLU A 76 -7.08 -1.36 7.04
C GLU A 76 -7.61 -0.73 5.75
N TYR A 77 -7.28 -1.33 4.60
CA TYR A 77 -7.77 -0.89 3.30
C TYR A 77 -9.28 -1.08 3.15
N LEU A 78 -9.81 -2.21 3.64
CA LEU A 78 -11.25 -2.48 3.64
C LEU A 78 -12.01 -1.59 4.64
N GLU A 79 -11.45 -1.26 5.80
CA GLU A 79 -12.05 -0.26 6.70
C GLU A 79 -12.18 1.10 6.00
N ALA A 80 -11.15 1.50 5.25
CA ALA A 80 -11.14 2.80 4.58
C ALA A 80 -12.14 2.90 3.42
N TYR A 81 -12.40 1.81 2.69
CA TYR A 81 -13.11 1.86 1.42
C TYR A 81 -14.34 0.95 1.28
N ALA A 82 -14.51 -0.07 2.12
CA ALA A 82 -15.70 -0.91 2.07
C ALA A 82 -16.94 -0.13 2.61
N PRO A 83 -18.14 -0.36 2.05
CA PRO A 83 -18.46 -1.30 0.98
C PRO A 83 -17.98 -0.84 -0.40
N MET A 84 -17.41 -1.75 -1.19
CA MET A 84 -16.94 -1.49 -2.55
C MET A 84 -17.05 -2.73 -3.46
N ASP A 85 -17.01 -2.55 -4.77
CA ASP A 85 -16.89 -3.70 -5.68
C ASP A 85 -15.42 -4.18 -5.72
N PRO A 86 -15.09 -5.37 -5.19
CA PRO A 86 -13.71 -5.83 -5.21
C PRO A 86 -13.19 -6.00 -6.64
N ALA A 87 -14.03 -6.29 -7.63
CA ALA A 87 -13.61 -6.41 -9.03
C ALA A 87 -13.68 -5.09 -9.82
N GLY A 88 -13.95 -3.97 -9.13
CA GLY A 88 -14.11 -2.65 -9.73
C GLY A 88 -12.81 -1.88 -9.90
N ASP A 89 -12.93 -0.57 -10.13
CA ASP A 89 -11.80 0.36 -10.09
C ASP A 89 -11.43 0.62 -8.61
N LEU A 90 -10.31 0.04 -8.18
CA LEU A 90 -9.89 0.05 -6.78
C LEU A 90 -9.18 1.36 -6.42
N PRO A 91 -9.58 2.04 -5.32
CA PRO A 91 -8.88 3.22 -4.82
C PRO A 91 -7.41 2.92 -4.50
N ARG A 92 -6.55 3.95 -4.55
CA ARG A 92 -5.14 3.84 -4.14
C ARG A 92 -5.03 3.30 -2.71
N ASP A 93 -4.07 2.41 -2.48
CA ASP A 93 -3.73 1.92 -1.15
C ASP A 93 -2.58 2.70 -0.49
N GLY A 94 -2.18 2.30 0.71
CA GLY A 94 -1.07 2.93 1.43
C GLY A 94 0.29 2.82 0.72
N ARG A 95 0.57 1.72 0.00
CA ARG A 95 1.81 1.56 -0.78
C ARG A 95 1.80 2.53 -1.96
N ASP A 96 0.69 2.62 -2.66
CA ASP A 96 0.50 3.55 -3.77
C ASP A 96 0.70 5.00 -3.31
N LEU A 97 0.11 5.36 -2.18
CA LEU A 97 0.25 6.69 -1.59
C LEU A 97 1.70 6.96 -1.18
N ALA A 98 2.37 6.00 -0.55
CA ALA A 98 3.76 6.14 -0.14
C ALA A 98 4.70 6.33 -1.34
N LEU A 99 4.55 5.50 -2.37
CA LEU A 99 5.38 5.57 -3.59
C LEU A 99 5.04 6.79 -4.46
N ALA A 100 3.78 7.21 -4.53
CA ALA A 100 3.41 8.39 -5.32
C ALA A 100 3.77 9.70 -4.62
N LEU A 101 3.60 9.78 -3.30
CA LEU A 101 3.66 11.05 -2.58
C LEU A 101 4.99 11.21 -1.82
N CYS A 102 5.45 10.20 -1.10
CA CYS A 102 6.67 10.32 -0.29
C CYS A 102 7.94 10.28 -1.14
N GLN A 103 8.02 9.36 -2.11
CA GLN A 103 9.15 9.25 -3.05
C GLN A 103 9.31 10.51 -3.94
N SER A 104 8.24 11.30 -4.11
CA SER A 104 8.24 12.46 -5.00
C SER A 104 9.16 13.60 -4.55
N CYS A 105 9.42 13.70 -3.24
CA CYS A 105 10.25 14.78 -2.66
C CYS A 105 11.60 14.27 -2.12
N HIS A 106 11.66 13.05 -1.60
CA HIS A 106 12.88 12.41 -1.12
C HIS A 106 12.77 10.90 -1.24
N ILE A 107 13.90 10.20 -1.22
CA ILE A 107 13.91 8.74 -1.38
C ILE A 107 13.03 8.05 -0.31
N ILE A 108 12.24 7.07 -0.76
CA ILE A 108 11.23 6.36 0.03
C ILE A 108 11.84 5.65 1.23
N THR A 109 13.11 5.26 1.13
CA THR A 109 13.91 4.70 2.23
C THR A 109 13.86 5.58 3.47
N VAL A 110 13.86 6.92 3.33
CA VAL A 110 13.74 7.84 4.47
C VAL A 110 12.42 7.61 5.22
N THR A 111 11.35 7.21 4.53
CA THR A 111 10.04 6.94 5.14
C THR A 111 9.96 5.52 5.69
N VAL A 112 10.24 4.51 4.86
CA VAL A 112 9.92 3.11 5.18
C VAL A 112 10.86 2.49 6.21
N THR A 113 12.03 3.09 6.49
CA THR A 113 12.90 2.64 7.59
C THR A 113 12.50 3.21 8.95
N GLN A 114 11.50 4.09 9.01
CA GLN A 114 11.07 4.68 10.28
C GLN A 114 10.01 3.81 10.93
N ASP A 115 10.25 3.45 12.19
CA ASP A 115 9.26 2.84 13.07
C ASP A 115 8.62 3.95 13.92
N ARG A 116 7.32 4.19 13.72
CA ARG A 116 6.58 5.29 14.32
C ARG A 116 5.16 4.87 14.64
N THR A 117 4.61 5.46 15.70
CA THR A 117 3.17 5.32 16.00
C THR A 117 2.32 6.05 14.96
N ARG A 118 1.05 5.67 14.88
CA ARG A 118 0.04 6.31 14.02
C ARG A 118 0.00 7.83 14.22
N GLU A 119 -0.01 8.29 15.46
CA GLU A 119 -0.08 9.73 15.80
C GLU A 119 1.17 10.47 15.32
N ALA A 120 2.35 9.83 15.39
CA ALA A 120 3.59 10.40 14.89
C ALA A 120 3.61 10.49 13.36
N TRP A 121 3.01 9.54 12.64
CA TRP A 121 2.81 9.63 11.19
C TRP A 121 1.86 10.78 10.82
N LEU A 122 0.69 10.84 11.46
CA LEU A 122 -0.27 11.92 11.23
C LEU A 122 0.32 13.29 11.56
N GLY A 123 1.11 13.39 12.63
CA GLY A 123 1.86 14.60 12.97
C GLY A 123 2.88 14.99 11.89
N THR A 124 3.51 14.01 11.24
CA THR A 124 4.44 14.23 10.12
C THR A 124 3.71 14.81 8.91
N PHE A 125 2.55 14.24 8.53
CA PHE A 125 1.76 14.71 7.40
C PHE A 125 1.18 16.12 7.61
N ASN A 126 1.03 16.55 8.86
CA ASN A 126 0.56 17.88 9.25
C ASN A 126 1.69 18.89 9.49
N SER A 127 2.95 18.49 9.32
CA SER A 127 4.07 19.41 9.44
C SER A 127 4.11 20.43 8.28
N PRO A 128 4.69 21.63 8.48
CA PRO A 128 4.74 22.65 7.43
C PRO A 128 5.39 22.20 6.11
N SER A 129 6.26 21.19 6.14
CA SER A 129 6.91 20.66 4.94
C SER A 129 6.08 19.61 4.18
N HIS A 130 4.98 19.12 4.76
CA HIS A 130 4.15 18.04 4.17
C HIS A 130 2.66 18.42 4.04
N VAL A 131 2.23 19.52 4.66
CA VAL A 131 0.82 19.93 4.68
C VAL A 131 0.25 20.25 3.30
N GLU A 132 1.10 20.60 2.33
CA GLU A 132 0.70 20.90 0.94
C GLU A 132 0.55 19.64 0.07
N ILE A 133 0.89 18.45 0.58
CA ILE A 133 0.67 17.20 -0.14
C ILE A 133 -0.84 16.93 -0.19
N ASP A 134 -1.37 16.87 -1.42
CA ASP A 134 -2.79 16.67 -1.67
C ASP A 134 -3.19 15.22 -1.34
N MET A 135 -3.91 15.08 -0.23
CA MET A 135 -4.49 13.82 0.27
C MET A 135 -5.83 14.13 0.89
N THR A 136 -6.82 13.30 0.59
CA THR A 136 -8.06 13.27 1.35
C THR A 136 -7.82 12.84 2.80
N GLU A 137 -8.79 13.06 3.69
CA GLU A 137 -8.70 12.57 5.07
C GLU A 137 -8.62 11.04 5.12
N THR A 138 -9.36 10.34 4.26
CA THR A 138 -9.29 8.87 4.13
C THR A 138 -7.89 8.42 3.73
N GLU A 139 -7.30 9.00 2.69
CA GLU A 139 -5.93 8.65 2.25
C GLU A 139 -4.89 8.97 3.33
N ARG A 140 -5.05 10.08 4.06
CA ARG A 140 -4.13 10.46 5.14
C ARG A 140 -4.16 9.45 6.29
N ASN A 141 -5.34 8.98 6.67
CA ASN A 141 -5.48 7.94 7.69
C ASN A 141 -4.94 6.60 7.18
N LEU A 142 -5.36 6.17 5.99
CA LEU A 142 -4.92 4.92 5.37
C LEU A 142 -3.39 4.86 5.21
N LEU A 143 -2.74 5.94 4.79
CA LEU A 143 -1.28 6.00 4.70
C LEU A 143 -0.62 5.89 6.08
N ALA A 144 -1.18 6.50 7.13
CA ALA A 144 -0.66 6.36 8.49
C ALA A 144 -0.77 4.91 8.97
N ASP A 145 -1.92 4.28 8.78
CA ASP A 145 -2.20 2.90 9.20
C ASP A 145 -1.33 1.90 8.43
N TYR A 146 -1.20 2.09 7.11
CA TYR A 146 -0.27 1.33 6.29
C TYR A 146 1.18 1.45 6.78
N LEU A 147 1.67 2.65 7.11
CA LEU A 147 3.06 2.83 7.56
C LEU A 147 3.30 2.31 8.98
N VAL A 148 2.27 2.26 9.85
CA VAL A 148 2.40 1.59 11.15
C VAL A 148 2.64 0.10 10.96
N LEU A 149 1.94 -0.52 10.01
CA LEU A 149 2.10 -1.94 9.71
C LEU A 149 3.37 -2.22 8.91
N ASN A 150 3.64 -1.45 7.85
CA ASN A 150 4.55 -1.82 6.77
C ASN A 150 5.89 -1.06 6.74
N ALA A 151 6.09 -0.05 7.59
CA ALA A 151 7.37 0.62 7.74
C ALA A 151 8.26 -0.08 8.79
N GLY A 152 9.26 0.63 9.33
CA GLY A 152 10.24 0.05 10.24
C GLY A 152 11.16 -0.99 9.59
N ILE A 153 11.27 -0.97 8.25
CA ILE A 153 12.08 -1.94 7.50
C ILE A 153 13.55 -1.78 7.91
N PRO A 154 14.22 -2.85 8.39
CA PRO A 154 15.63 -2.80 8.73
C PRO A 154 16.49 -2.34 7.56
N PHE A 155 17.46 -1.45 7.83
CA PHE A 155 18.27 -0.84 6.79
C PHE A 155 19.05 -1.86 5.93
N ASP A 156 19.40 -3.01 6.50
CA ASP A 156 20.06 -4.11 5.80
C ASP A 156 19.15 -4.89 4.84
N GLN A 157 17.83 -4.72 4.95
CA GLN A 157 16.83 -5.24 4.01
C GLN A 157 16.53 -4.28 2.85
N ILE A 158 16.97 -3.02 2.94
CA ILE A 158 16.87 -2.06 1.83
C ILE A 158 17.89 -2.42 0.74
N PRO A 159 17.56 -2.36 -0.56
CA PRO A 159 18.53 -2.56 -1.63
C PRO A 159 19.75 -1.63 -1.50
N PRO A 160 21.01 -2.13 -1.62
CA PRO A 160 22.22 -1.34 -1.41
C PRO A 160 22.27 -0.01 -2.20
N GLU A 161 21.76 -0.01 -3.43
CA GLU A 161 21.64 1.14 -4.31
C GLU A 161 20.68 2.22 -3.78
N LEU A 162 19.67 1.84 -2.99
CA LEU A 162 18.68 2.73 -2.38
C LEU A 162 19.01 3.13 -0.94
N ARG A 163 20.05 2.53 -0.35
CA ARG A 163 20.60 2.95 0.95
C ARG A 163 21.29 4.32 0.90
N ALA A 164 21.73 4.75 -0.28
CA ALA A 164 22.46 6.00 -0.48
C ALA A 164 21.52 7.21 -0.54
N GLY A 165 20.86 7.46 0.58
CA GLY A 165 19.93 8.56 0.83
C GLY A 165 20.19 9.25 2.17
N GLY A 166 21.44 9.33 2.62
CA GLY A 166 21.86 10.29 3.65
C GLY A 166 21.27 10.16 5.07
N ALA A 167 20.54 9.10 5.42
CA ALA A 167 20.13 8.84 6.80
C ALA A 167 21.08 7.81 7.44
N SER A 168 22.26 8.27 7.83
CA SER A 168 23.03 7.63 8.91
C SER A 168 22.50 8.15 10.23
N TYR A 169 21.76 7.33 10.97
CA TYR A 169 21.47 7.55 12.39
C TYR A 169 21.92 6.32 13.17
#